data_AF-A0A1B0GRG4-F1
#
_entry.id   AF-A0A1B0GRG4-F1
#
_cell.length_a   1.000
_cell.length_b   1.000
_cell.length_c   1.000
_cell.angle_alpha   90.00
_cell.angle_beta   90.00
_cell.angle_gamma   90.00
#
_symmetry.space_group_name_H-M   'P 1'
#
loop_
_entity.id
_entity.type
_entity.pdbx_description
1 polymer ?
#
loop_
_entity_poly.entity_id
_entity_poly.type
_entity_poly.pdbx_seq_one_letter_code
_entity_poly.pdbx_strand_id
1 'polypeptide(L)'
;MSLDIQCEQLSDARWTELLPLIQQYEVVRLDDCGLTEVRCKDISSAVQANPALTELSLRTNELGDGGVGLVLQGLQNPTCKIQKLSLQNCGLTEAGCGILPGMLRSLSTLRELHLNDNPMGDAGLKLLCEGLQDPQCRLEKLQLEYCNLTATSCEPLASVLRVKADFKELVLSNNDLHEPGVRILCQGLKDSACQLESL
;
A
#
# COMPACT_ATOMS: atom_id res chain seq x y z
N MET A 1 3.00 12.77 -17.21
CA MET A 1 1.64 12.68 -17.84
C MET A 1 0.81 11.65 -17.06
N SER A 2 -0.53 11.78 -17.01
CA SER A 2 -1.41 10.90 -16.20
C SER A 2 -2.51 10.19 -17.01
N LEU A 3 -2.80 8.94 -16.65
CA LEU A 3 -4.01 8.18 -17.00
C LEU A 3 -4.90 8.10 -15.76
N ASP A 4 -6.09 8.68 -15.82
CA ASP A 4 -7.01 8.74 -14.68
C ASP A 4 -8.41 8.31 -15.13
N ILE A 5 -8.86 7.14 -14.68
CA ILE A 5 -10.16 6.55 -14.96
C ILE A 5 -10.76 6.13 -13.62
N GLN A 6 -11.98 6.59 -13.36
CA GLN A 6 -12.65 6.37 -12.09
C GLN A 6 -14.14 6.06 -12.31
N CYS A 7 -14.70 5.16 -11.50
CA CYS A 7 -16.12 4.82 -11.48
C CYS A 7 -16.68 4.36 -12.84
N GLU A 8 -15.89 3.57 -13.57
CA GLU A 8 -16.25 3.06 -14.91
C GLU A 8 -16.00 1.56 -14.98
N GLN A 9 -17.04 0.76 -15.21
CA GLN A 9 -16.90 -0.68 -15.44
C GLN A 9 -16.23 -0.94 -16.80
N LEU A 10 -14.97 -1.37 -16.77
CA LEU A 10 -14.19 -1.55 -17.99
C LEU A 10 -14.59 -2.83 -18.73
N SER A 11 -15.13 -2.67 -19.93
CA SER A 11 -15.33 -3.79 -20.87
C SER A 11 -13.99 -4.36 -21.36
N ASP A 12 -13.99 -5.59 -21.86
CA ASP A 12 -12.79 -6.22 -22.43
C ASP A 12 -12.16 -5.44 -23.58
N ALA A 13 -13.00 -4.84 -24.43
CA ALA A 13 -12.55 -3.98 -25.53
C ALA A 13 -11.84 -2.74 -25.00
N ARG A 14 -12.45 -2.06 -24.02
CA ARG A 14 -11.86 -0.88 -23.39
C ARG A 14 -10.58 -1.22 -22.65
N TRP A 15 -10.54 -2.35 -21.94
CA TRP A 15 -9.33 -2.83 -21.28
C TRP A 15 -8.17 -3.04 -22.26
N THR A 16 -8.45 -3.62 -23.42
CA THR A 16 -7.45 -3.87 -24.47
C THR A 16 -6.85 -2.56 -25.00
N GLU A 17 -7.65 -1.51 -25.12
CA GLU A 17 -7.18 -0.17 -25.52
C GLU A 17 -6.35 0.51 -24.42
N LEU A 18 -6.70 0.28 -23.15
CA LEU A 18 -6.06 0.93 -22.00
C LEU A 18 -4.73 0.30 -21.61
N LEU A 19 -4.59 -1.02 -21.80
CA LEU A 19 -3.42 -1.76 -21.32
C LEU A 19 -2.07 -1.18 -21.82
N PRO A 20 -1.90 -0.80 -23.11
CA PRO A 20 -0.67 -0.19 -23.59
C PRO A 20 -0.43 1.21 -23.02
N LEU A 21 -1.48 1.91 -22.57
CA LEU A 21 -1.36 3.25 -22.00
C LEU A 21 -0.73 3.19 -20.60
N ILE A 22 -1.01 2.15 -19.82
CA ILE A 22 -0.40 1.94 -18.50
C ILE A 22 1.13 1.98 -18.59
N GLN A 23 1.72 1.61 -19.72
CA GLN A 23 3.18 1.61 -19.95
C GLN A 23 3.78 2.99 -20.26
N GLN A 24 2.94 3.98 -20.57
CA GLN A 24 3.35 5.29 -21.10
C GLN A 24 3.18 6.43 -20.10
N TYR A 25 2.36 6.22 -19.06
CA TYR A 25 2.01 7.25 -18.09
C TYR A 25 2.77 7.09 -16.78
N GLU A 26 3.19 8.21 -16.19
CA GLU A 26 3.89 8.24 -14.90
C GLU A 26 2.90 8.07 -13.73
N VAL A 27 1.66 8.51 -13.94
CA VAL A 27 0.58 8.41 -12.97
C VAL A 27 -0.54 7.60 -13.60
N VAL A 28 -0.90 6.47 -12.99
CA VAL A 28 -2.00 5.61 -13.43
C VAL A 28 -2.98 5.44 -12.28
N ARG A 29 -4.22 5.89 -12.48
CA ARG A 29 -5.33 5.68 -11.56
C ARG A 29 -6.46 4.99 -12.31
N LEU A 30 -6.84 3.81 -11.83
CA LEU A 30 -7.92 2.98 -12.33
C LEU A 30 -8.82 2.61 -11.14
N ASP A 31 -9.40 3.62 -10.52
CA ASP A 31 -10.16 3.47 -9.27
C ASP A 31 -11.62 3.08 -9.58
N ASP A 32 -12.21 2.13 -8.86
CA ASP A 32 -13.60 1.71 -9.06
C ASP A 32 -13.91 1.38 -10.53
N CYS A 33 -13.03 0.56 -11.12
CA CYS A 33 -13.06 0.22 -12.54
C CYS A 33 -13.64 -1.18 -12.83
N GLY A 34 -14.15 -1.86 -11.80
CA GLY A 34 -14.59 -3.26 -11.91
C GLY A 34 -13.44 -4.25 -12.13
N LEU A 35 -12.21 -3.88 -11.73
CA LEU A 35 -11.06 -4.76 -11.88
C LEU A 35 -11.14 -5.90 -10.85
N THR A 36 -10.83 -7.10 -11.31
CA THR A 36 -10.73 -8.31 -10.48
C THR A 36 -9.35 -8.94 -10.65
N GLU A 37 -9.07 -10.02 -9.92
CA GLU A 37 -7.84 -10.81 -10.05
C GLU A 37 -7.48 -11.13 -11.51
N VAL A 38 -8.48 -11.38 -12.37
CA VAL A 38 -8.30 -11.73 -13.79
C VAL A 38 -7.44 -10.70 -14.54
N ARG A 39 -7.62 -9.41 -14.24
CA ARG A 39 -6.88 -8.31 -14.90
C ARG A 39 -5.54 -8.00 -14.23
N CYS A 40 -5.28 -8.54 -13.04
CA CYS A 40 -4.06 -8.25 -12.29
C CYS A 40 -2.79 -8.79 -12.95
N LYS A 41 -2.88 -9.88 -13.73
CA LYS A 41 -1.75 -10.38 -14.53
C LYS A 41 -1.34 -9.41 -15.65
N ASP A 42 -2.33 -8.82 -16.31
CA ASP A 42 -2.13 -7.80 -17.34
C ASP A 42 -1.53 -6.54 -16.71
N ILE A 43 -2.10 -6.08 -15.59
CA ILE A 43 -1.58 -4.92 -14.83
C ILE A 43 -0.13 -5.17 -14.42
N SER A 44 0.16 -6.32 -13.81
CA SER A 44 1.50 -6.72 -13.38
C SER A 44 2.52 -6.60 -14.51
N SER A 45 2.18 -7.14 -15.69
CA SER A 45 3.02 -7.08 -16.88
C SER A 45 3.21 -5.64 -17.38
N ALA A 46 2.15 -4.85 -17.37
CA ALA A 46 2.19 -3.46 -17.83
C ALA A 46 2.99 -2.55 -16.91
N VAL A 47 2.84 -2.67 -15.57
CA VAL A 47 3.62 -1.88 -14.62
C VAL A 47 5.09 -2.30 -14.61
N GLN A 48 5.38 -3.60 -14.80
CA GLN A 48 6.75 -4.09 -14.92
C GLN A 48 7.47 -3.49 -16.15
N ALA A 49 6.72 -3.25 -17.23
CA ALA A 49 7.21 -2.64 -18.47
C ALA A 49 7.21 -1.09 -18.43
N ASN A 50 6.80 -0.47 -17.32
CA ASN A 50 6.74 0.99 -17.18
C ASN A 50 7.86 1.52 -16.25
N PRO A 51 9.02 1.93 -16.79
CA PRO A 51 10.11 2.51 -15.99
C PRO A 51 9.85 3.95 -15.52
N ALA A 52 8.75 4.57 -15.98
CA ALA A 52 8.37 5.94 -15.65
C ALA A 52 7.29 6.01 -14.56
N LEU A 53 6.69 4.89 -14.16
CA LEU A 53 5.61 4.86 -13.18
C LEU A 53 6.07 5.41 -11.82
N THR A 54 5.42 6.48 -11.38
CA THR A 54 5.63 7.13 -10.07
C THR A 54 4.40 7.01 -9.16
N GLU A 55 3.21 6.82 -9.71
CA GLU A 55 1.98 6.64 -8.94
C GLU A 55 1.08 5.57 -9.56
N LEU A 56 0.63 4.63 -8.73
CA LEU A 56 -0.40 3.66 -9.07
C LEU A 56 -1.53 3.70 -8.05
N SER A 57 -2.76 3.88 -8.53
CA SER A 57 -3.98 3.77 -7.74
C SER A 57 -4.93 2.77 -8.39
N LEU A 58 -5.35 1.76 -7.63
CA LEU A 58 -6.32 0.74 -8.04
C LEU A 58 -7.48 0.64 -7.04
N ARG A 59 -7.82 1.76 -6.38
CA ARG A 59 -8.73 1.76 -5.23
C ARG A 59 -10.09 1.19 -5.60
N THR A 60 -10.78 0.59 -4.63
CA THR A 60 -12.17 0.15 -4.78
C THR A 60 -12.32 -0.82 -5.96
N ASN A 61 -11.39 -1.76 -6.09
CA ASN A 61 -11.47 -2.86 -7.06
C ASN A 61 -11.31 -4.19 -6.32
N GLU A 62 -12.11 -5.20 -6.66
CA GLU A 62 -12.11 -6.50 -5.98
C GLU A 62 -10.95 -7.39 -6.45
N LEU A 63 -9.71 -6.96 -6.21
CA LEU A 63 -8.50 -7.68 -6.66
C LEU A 63 -8.27 -8.96 -5.85
N GLY A 64 -8.58 -8.91 -4.55
CA GLY A 64 -8.29 -9.98 -3.59
C GLY A 64 -6.79 -10.17 -3.34
N ASP A 65 -6.46 -11.11 -2.45
CA ASP A 65 -5.06 -11.40 -2.08
C ASP A 65 -4.19 -11.79 -3.30
N GLY A 66 -4.74 -12.64 -4.18
CA GLY A 66 -4.04 -13.08 -5.40
C GLY A 66 -3.76 -11.93 -6.36
N GLY A 67 -4.76 -11.09 -6.61
CA GLY A 67 -4.64 -9.92 -7.50
C GLY A 67 -3.65 -8.88 -6.95
N VAL A 68 -3.77 -8.53 -5.68
CA VAL A 68 -2.81 -7.65 -5.00
C VAL A 68 -1.39 -8.23 -5.08
N GLY A 69 -1.24 -9.52 -4.82
CA GLY A 69 0.05 -10.21 -4.94
C GLY A 69 0.69 -10.05 -6.33
N LEU A 70 -0.08 -10.24 -7.40
CA LEU A 70 0.38 -10.07 -8.78
C LEU A 70 0.81 -8.63 -9.10
N VAL A 71 0.01 -7.64 -8.67
CA VAL A 71 0.34 -6.22 -8.87
C VAL A 71 1.64 -5.87 -8.16
N LEU A 72 1.78 -6.28 -6.89
CA LEU A 72 3.00 -6.02 -6.12
C LEU A 72 4.21 -6.67 -6.76
N GLN A 73 4.12 -7.94 -7.20
CA GLN A 73 5.20 -8.62 -7.94
C GLN A 73 5.65 -7.84 -9.18
N GLY A 74 4.70 -7.29 -9.97
CA GLY A 74 5.02 -6.50 -11.15
C GLY A 74 5.80 -5.22 -10.82
N LEU A 75 5.57 -4.64 -9.65
CA LEU A 75 6.28 -3.44 -9.18
C LEU A 75 7.70 -3.74 -8.67
N GLN A 76 8.05 -4.99 -8.32
CA GLN A 76 9.37 -5.35 -7.78
C GLN A 76 10.48 -5.42 -8.85
N ASN A 77 10.42 -4.57 -9.87
CA ASN A 77 11.46 -4.42 -10.88
C ASN A 77 12.56 -3.46 -10.37
N PRO A 78 13.86 -3.76 -10.54
CA PRO A 78 14.97 -2.85 -10.19
C PRO A 78 14.87 -1.42 -10.76
N THR A 79 14.16 -1.21 -11.86
CA THR A 79 13.97 0.11 -12.48
C THR A 79 12.73 0.86 -11.99
N CYS A 80 11.95 0.28 -11.07
CA CYS A 80 10.70 0.84 -10.57
C CYS A 80 10.95 2.15 -9.79
N LYS A 81 10.19 3.19 -10.14
CA LYS A 81 10.30 4.53 -9.54
C LYS A 81 9.05 4.93 -8.77
N ILE A 82 8.21 3.96 -8.41
CA ILE A 82 6.94 4.24 -7.75
C ILE A 82 7.19 4.95 -6.41
N GLN A 83 6.51 6.08 -6.24
CA GLN A 83 6.56 6.91 -5.03
C GLN A 83 5.24 6.82 -4.26
N LYS A 84 4.13 6.59 -4.95
CA LYS A 84 2.81 6.45 -4.36
C LYS A 84 2.10 5.20 -4.84
N LEU A 85 1.64 4.39 -3.91
CA LEU A 85 0.84 3.19 -4.17
C LEU A 85 -0.42 3.24 -3.33
N SER A 86 -1.57 3.11 -4.00
CA SER A 86 -2.87 3.04 -3.34
C SER A 86 -3.60 1.78 -3.75
N LEU A 87 -3.82 0.90 -2.76
CA LEU A 87 -4.59 -0.34 -2.86
C LEU A 87 -5.74 -0.32 -1.83
N GLN A 88 -6.29 0.86 -1.55
CA GLN A 88 -7.43 1.00 -0.65
C GLN A 88 -8.62 0.20 -1.18
N ASN A 89 -9.30 -0.53 -0.28
CA ASN A 89 -10.46 -1.34 -0.60
C ASN A 89 -10.21 -2.27 -1.81
N CYS A 90 -9.10 -3.03 -1.75
CA CYS A 90 -8.71 -3.97 -2.81
C CYS A 90 -8.95 -5.44 -2.44
N GLY A 91 -9.50 -5.71 -1.26
CA GLY A 91 -9.74 -7.06 -0.76
C GLY A 91 -8.48 -7.77 -0.25
N LEU A 92 -7.45 -7.03 0.17
CA LEU A 92 -6.28 -7.60 0.84
C LEU A 92 -6.66 -8.03 2.27
N THR A 93 -6.43 -9.29 2.58
CA THR A 93 -6.70 -9.89 3.90
C THR A 93 -5.40 -10.21 4.63
N GLU A 94 -5.51 -10.69 5.86
CA GLU A 94 -4.37 -11.21 6.63
C GLU A 94 -3.53 -12.22 5.84
N ALA A 95 -4.17 -13.11 5.09
CA ALA A 95 -3.50 -14.17 4.33
C ALA A 95 -2.63 -13.61 3.19
N GLY A 96 -3.03 -12.51 2.56
CA GLY A 96 -2.28 -11.85 1.49
C GLY A 96 -1.10 -11.00 1.97
N CYS A 97 -1.01 -10.68 3.27
CA CYS A 97 -0.02 -9.74 3.78
C CYS A 97 1.44 -10.27 3.76
N GLY A 98 1.65 -11.57 3.52
CA GLY A 98 2.97 -12.18 3.48
C GLY A 98 3.93 -11.58 2.43
N ILE A 99 3.42 -10.90 1.41
CA ILE A 99 4.23 -10.26 0.37
C ILE A 99 4.75 -8.87 0.77
N LEU A 100 4.11 -8.20 1.73
CA LEU A 100 4.39 -6.81 2.09
C LEU A 100 5.84 -6.56 2.55
N PRO A 101 6.49 -7.44 3.37
CA PRO A 101 7.88 -7.22 3.77
C PRO A 101 8.84 -7.17 2.58
N GLY A 102 8.71 -8.12 1.65
CA GLY A 102 9.55 -8.19 0.45
C GLY A 102 9.31 -7.02 -0.49
N MET A 103 8.05 -6.59 -0.63
CA MET A 103 7.67 -5.42 -1.41
C MET A 103 8.33 -4.16 -0.87
N LEU A 104 8.18 -3.85 0.43
CA LEU A 104 8.75 -2.64 1.03
C LEU A 104 10.27 -2.57 0.94
N ARG A 105 10.96 -3.72 1.00
CA ARG A 105 12.40 -3.80 0.79
C ARG A 105 12.79 -3.49 -0.66
N SER A 106 12.01 -3.96 -1.63
CA SER A 106 12.28 -3.75 -3.06
C SER A 106 11.93 -2.33 -3.54
N LEU A 107 10.88 -1.72 -3.01
CA LEU A 107 10.38 -0.41 -3.44
C LEU A 107 11.02 0.73 -2.61
N SER A 108 12.34 0.88 -2.72
CA SER A 108 13.13 1.91 -2.00
C SER A 108 12.74 3.36 -2.36
N THR A 109 12.02 3.55 -3.46
CA THR A 109 11.47 4.83 -3.94
C THR A 109 10.08 5.14 -3.40
N LEU A 110 9.39 4.17 -2.79
CA LEU A 110 8.04 4.35 -2.26
C LEU A 110 8.07 5.32 -1.06
N ARG A 111 7.13 6.27 -1.05
CA ARG A 111 6.97 7.31 -0.03
C ARG A 111 5.58 7.30 0.58
N GLU A 112 4.55 6.99 -0.20
CA GLU A 112 3.16 6.95 0.25
C GLU A 112 2.52 5.59 -0.06
N LEU A 113 1.94 4.96 0.96
CA LEU A 113 1.25 3.66 0.85
C LEU A 113 -0.12 3.75 1.51
N HIS A 114 -1.18 3.52 0.73
CA HIS A 114 -2.54 3.54 1.23
C HIS A 114 -3.13 2.12 1.14
N LEU A 115 -3.48 1.57 2.31
CA LEU A 115 -4.06 0.23 2.47
C LEU A 115 -5.40 0.26 3.21
N ASN A 116 -6.02 1.44 3.34
CA ASN A 116 -7.33 1.61 3.98
C ASN A 116 -8.36 0.59 3.48
N ASP A 117 -9.33 0.25 4.31
CA ASP A 117 -10.46 -0.62 3.97
C ASP A 117 -10.02 -2.02 3.49
N ASN A 118 -8.91 -2.54 4.02
CA ASN A 118 -8.45 -3.91 3.79
C ASN A 118 -8.35 -4.65 5.12
N PRO A 119 -9.09 -5.75 5.33
CA PRO A 119 -9.14 -6.47 6.61
C PRO A 119 -7.88 -7.30 6.86
N MET A 120 -6.73 -6.65 7.00
CA MET A 120 -5.43 -7.30 7.19
C MET A 120 -5.22 -7.81 8.62
N GLY A 121 -5.92 -7.23 9.60
CA GLY A 121 -5.82 -7.61 11.00
C GLY A 121 -4.44 -7.37 11.63
N ASP A 122 -4.32 -7.71 12.92
CA ASP A 122 -3.10 -7.48 13.69
C ASP A 122 -1.89 -8.28 13.15
N ALA A 123 -2.11 -9.50 12.64
CA ALA A 123 -1.05 -10.34 12.09
C ALA A 123 -0.58 -9.83 10.72
N GLY A 124 -1.49 -9.36 9.86
CA GLY A 124 -1.13 -8.72 8.60
C GLY A 124 -0.35 -7.41 8.83
N LEU A 125 -0.77 -6.61 9.81
CA LEU A 125 -0.02 -5.41 10.20
C LEU A 125 1.38 -5.75 10.72
N LYS A 126 1.53 -6.82 11.50
CA LYS A 126 2.85 -7.23 11.99
C LYS A 126 3.83 -7.49 10.83
N LEU A 127 3.39 -8.17 9.77
CA LEU A 127 4.17 -8.37 8.55
C LEU A 127 4.49 -7.05 7.86
N LEU A 128 3.53 -6.13 7.75
CA LEU A 128 3.79 -4.79 7.23
C LEU A 128 4.89 -4.08 8.05
N CYS A 129 4.82 -4.16 9.39
CA CYS A 129 5.81 -3.56 10.28
C CYS A 129 7.21 -4.16 10.11
N GLU A 130 7.34 -5.47 9.88
CA GLU A 130 8.62 -6.12 9.56
C GLU A 130 9.27 -5.49 8.31
N GLY A 131 8.48 -5.20 7.28
CA GLY A 131 8.95 -4.48 6.08
C GLY A 131 9.28 -3.02 6.35
N LEU A 132 8.48 -2.34 7.18
CA LEU A 132 8.71 -0.94 7.56
C LEU A 132 9.97 -0.74 8.39
N GLN A 133 10.44 -1.76 9.11
CA GLN A 133 11.70 -1.72 9.86
C GLN A 133 12.93 -2.00 9.00
N ASP A 134 12.76 -2.39 7.73
CA ASP A 134 13.87 -2.59 6.82
C ASP A 134 14.61 -1.26 6.57
N PRO A 135 15.95 -1.22 6.70
CA PRO A 135 16.73 0.01 6.48
C PRO A 135 16.63 0.59 5.07
N GLN A 136 16.22 -0.21 4.07
CA GLN A 136 16.01 0.26 2.70
C GLN A 136 14.60 0.83 2.49
N CYS A 137 13.67 0.58 3.41
CA CYS A 137 12.33 1.13 3.32
C CYS A 137 12.37 2.64 3.59
N ARG A 138 11.85 3.44 2.67
CA ARG A 138 11.84 4.91 2.75
C ARG A 138 10.44 5.49 2.83
N LEU A 139 9.46 4.67 3.23
CA LEU A 139 8.08 5.11 3.36
C LEU A 139 7.96 6.26 4.37
N GLU A 140 7.25 7.31 3.99
CA GLU A 140 7.02 8.52 4.80
C GLU A 140 5.57 8.61 5.27
N LYS A 141 4.62 8.09 4.49
CA LYS A 141 3.17 8.15 4.79
C LYS A 141 2.52 6.79 4.67
N LEU A 142 1.70 6.44 5.65
CA LEU A 142 0.95 5.20 5.70
C LEU A 142 -0.49 5.44 6.16
N GLN A 143 -1.45 4.92 5.39
CA GLN A 143 -2.86 4.99 5.73
C GLN A 143 -3.45 3.58 5.90
N LEU A 144 -4.05 3.33 7.06
CA LEU A 144 -4.54 2.03 7.53
C LEU A 144 -5.92 2.15 8.21
N GLU A 145 -6.78 3.04 7.72
CA GLU A 145 -8.15 3.16 8.22
C GLU A 145 -8.96 1.89 7.92
N TYR A 146 -9.85 1.49 8.82
CA TYR A 146 -10.72 0.32 8.62
C TYR A 146 -9.95 -0.98 8.26
N CYS A 147 -8.81 -1.24 8.93
CA CYS A 147 -7.95 -2.40 8.66
C CYS A 147 -8.13 -3.57 9.64
N ASN A 148 -9.16 -3.53 10.48
CA ASN A 148 -9.43 -4.48 11.58
C ASN A 148 -8.28 -4.56 12.61
N LEU A 149 -7.64 -3.43 12.90
CA LEU A 149 -6.55 -3.36 13.86
C LEU A 149 -7.08 -3.19 15.29
N THR A 150 -6.42 -3.85 16.25
CA THR A 150 -6.74 -3.75 17.68
C THR A 150 -5.59 -3.14 18.48
N ALA A 151 -5.71 -3.08 19.80
CA ALA A 151 -4.60 -2.69 20.68
C ALA A 151 -3.31 -3.52 20.44
N THR A 152 -3.42 -4.76 19.97
CA THR A 152 -2.29 -5.65 19.66
C THR A 152 -1.38 -5.07 18.56
N SER A 153 -1.96 -4.32 17.63
CA SER A 153 -1.25 -3.64 16.54
C SER A 153 -0.33 -2.50 16.99
N CYS A 154 -0.55 -1.97 18.20
CA CYS A 154 0.10 -0.74 18.64
C CYS A 154 1.59 -0.92 19.00
N GLU A 155 1.99 -2.07 19.53
CA GLU A 155 3.41 -2.32 19.87
C GLU A 155 4.30 -2.49 18.62
N PRO A 156 3.90 -3.25 17.58
CA PRO A 156 4.61 -3.26 16.30
C PRO A 156 4.75 -1.87 15.67
N LEU A 157 3.67 -1.07 15.66
CA LEU A 157 3.71 0.30 15.16
C LEU A 157 4.63 1.20 15.98
N ALA A 158 4.54 1.14 17.31
CA ALA A 158 5.45 1.87 18.20
C ALA A 158 6.92 1.51 17.94
N SER A 159 7.20 0.23 17.67
CA SER A 159 8.55 -0.23 17.31
C SER A 159 9.02 0.33 15.96
N VAL A 160 8.14 0.45 14.97
CA VAL A 160 8.44 1.14 13.70
C VAL A 160 8.75 2.62 13.96
N LEU A 161 7.89 3.29 14.72
CA LEU A 161 8.03 4.73 15.01
C LEU A 161 9.37 5.03 15.69
N ARG A 162 9.87 4.17 16.59
CA ARG A 162 11.18 4.35 17.26
C ARG A 162 12.38 4.33 16.31
N VAL A 163 12.30 3.64 15.17
CA VAL A 163 13.44 3.48 14.24
C VAL A 163 13.30 4.29 12.96
N LYS A 164 12.07 4.62 12.54
CA LYS A 164 11.78 5.38 11.32
C LYS A 164 11.71 6.87 11.60
N ALA A 165 12.86 7.53 11.61
CA ALA A 165 12.96 8.99 11.81
C ALA A 165 12.28 9.81 10.70
N ASP A 166 12.27 9.30 9.47
CA ASP A 166 11.72 9.99 8.29
C ASP A 166 10.19 9.82 8.12
N PHE A 167 9.50 9.17 9.05
CA PHE A 167 8.05 8.94 8.98
C PHE A 167 7.29 10.21 9.32
N LYS A 168 6.37 10.64 8.45
CA LYS A 168 5.67 11.93 8.54
C LYS A 168 4.19 11.79 8.84
N GLU A 169 3.54 10.75 8.31
CA GLU A 169 2.10 10.58 8.46
C GLU A 169 1.74 9.12 8.73
N LEU A 170 0.91 8.90 9.75
CA LEU A 170 0.34 7.61 10.07
C LEU A 170 -1.15 7.79 10.34
N VAL A 171 -2.02 7.26 9.49
CA VAL A 171 -3.47 7.35 9.69
C VAL A 171 -4.00 5.99 10.14
N LEU A 172 -4.59 5.94 11.34
CA LEU A 172 -5.12 4.72 11.98
C LEU A 172 -6.60 4.85 12.39
N SER A 173 -7.26 5.95 12.01
CA SER A 173 -8.66 6.20 12.34
C SER A 173 -9.56 5.02 11.95
N ASN A 174 -10.67 4.87 12.67
CA ASN A 174 -11.62 3.79 12.43
C ASN A 174 -11.05 2.37 12.60
N ASN A 175 -10.14 2.18 13.55
CA ASN A 175 -9.72 0.88 14.09
C ASN A 175 -10.03 0.78 15.59
N ASP A 176 -10.02 -0.44 16.13
CA ASP A 176 -10.38 -0.73 17.52
C ASP A 176 -9.15 -0.72 18.46
N LEU A 177 -8.36 0.35 18.39
CA LEU A 177 -7.07 0.44 19.10
C LEU A 177 -7.22 0.57 20.63
N HIS A 178 -8.35 1.10 21.08
CA HIS A 178 -8.64 1.45 22.49
C HIS A 178 -7.59 2.34 23.16
N GLU A 179 -7.92 2.79 24.38
CA GLU A 179 -7.04 3.64 25.17
C GLU A 179 -5.66 3.01 25.47
N PRO A 180 -5.54 1.70 25.81
CA PRO A 180 -4.24 1.08 26.04
C PRO A 180 -3.34 1.06 24.79
N GLY A 181 -3.92 0.83 23.60
CA GLY A 181 -3.18 0.85 22.35
C GLY A 181 -2.65 2.25 22.02
N VAL A 182 -3.49 3.28 22.19
CA VAL A 182 -3.07 4.67 22.01
C VAL A 182 -1.93 5.04 22.97
N ARG A 183 -1.97 4.60 24.23
CA ARG A 183 -0.86 4.83 25.18
C ARG A 183 0.46 4.23 24.69
N ILE A 184 0.43 3.05 24.08
CA ILE A 184 1.62 2.40 23.50
C ILE A 184 2.19 3.22 22.34
N LEU A 185 1.33 3.68 21.42
CA LEU A 185 1.75 4.54 20.31
C LEU A 185 2.37 5.85 20.81
N CYS A 186 1.73 6.51 21.79
CA CYS A 186 2.26 7.72 22.41
C CYS A 186 3.63 7.49 23.06
N GLN A 187 3.85 6.34 23.71
CA GLN A 187 5.15 6.00 24.28
C GLN A 187 6.19 5.75 23.17
N GLY A 188 5.83 5.03 22.10
CA GLY A 188 6.67 4.84 20.93
C GLY A 188 7.15 6.16 20.31
N LEU A 189 6.26 7.15 20.21
CA LEU A 189 6.59 8.49 19.72
C LEU A 189 7.52 9.26 20.67
N LYS A 190 7.28 9.20 21.99
CA LYS A 190 8.17 9.85 22.98
C LYS A 190 9.59 9.31 22.95
N ASP A 191 9.73 8.01 22.66
CA ASP A 191 11.02 7.32 22.60
C ASP A 191 11.69 7.44 21.22
N SER A 192 11.09 8.19 20.29
CA SER A 192 11.54 8.30 18.91
C SER A 192 12.15 9.67 18.58
N ALA A 193 13.06 9.69 17.61
CA ALA A 193 13.48 10.90 16.90
C ALA A 193 12.55 11.26 15.72
N CYS A 194 11.52 10.45 15.47
CA CYS A 194 10.51 10.64 14.43
C CYS A 194 9.79 11.98 14.61
N GLN A 195 9.78 12.77 13.54
CA GLN A 195 9.08 14.05 13.49
C GLN A 195 7.73 13.87 12.80
N LEU A 196 6.90 13.01 13.39
CA LEU A 196 5.57 12.74 12.85
C LEU A 196 4.78 14.04 12.78
N GLU A 197 4.35 14.41 11.58
CA GLU A 197 3.59 15.63 11.29
C GLU A 197 2.09 15.41 11.57
N SER A 198 1.59 14.18 11.39
CA SER A 198 0.19 13.81 11.62
C SER A 198 0.04 12.35 12.08
N LEU A 199 -0.82 12.13 13.08
CA LEU A 199 -1.29 10.83 13.59
C LEU A 199 -2.81 10.82 13.71
#